data_AF-A0A9X5UHA9-F1
#
_entry.id   AF-A0A9X5UHA9-F1
#
_cell.length_a   1.000
_cell.length_b   1.000
_cell.length_c   1.000
_cell.angle_alpha   90.00
_cell.angle_beta   90.00
_cell.angle_gamma   90.00
#
_symmetry.space_group_name_H-M   'P 1'
#
loop_
_entity.id
_entity.type
_entity.pdbx_description
1 polymer ?
#
loop_
_entity_poly.entity_id
_entity_poly.type
_entity_poly.pdbx_seq_one_letter_code
_entity_poly.pdbx_strand_id
1 'polypeptide(L)'
;MRRHWSWLIPLLVAVTSLTTLILLPVDGRGALYVLLVVVSWVLFAVFLTAMVITVVNAVRLRRSRRRRARAEIAARETRKQAETVEAWREACDLLVALARGTLLPALTVWGPVLNPGEQAFLDTVVYGSRYYGGDGAYVHVNSVFVGPAPFMVFGMAATAMGNSARRNAAAADVVRRWRDPRQLRIIVTNYGFLCFAEDRWHSFAFRLVSGFYPEPLNWSVVFTFSDGIPPLRLDGEGAPAVAVLSAWAMGGQAWLRDHPALEPLRPVRHSAH
;
A
#
# COMPACT_ATOMS: atom_id res chain seq x y z
N MET A 1 29.44 -10.10 -21.64
CA MET A 1 30.92 -9.95 -21.57
C MET A 1 31.51 -8.78 -22.37
N ARG A 2 30.89 -8.26 -23.44
CA ARG A 2 31.45 -7.12 -24.23
C ARG A 2 31.29 -5.72 -23.62
N ARG A 3 30.56 -5.56 -22.51
CA ARG A 3 30.17 -4.24 -21.95
C ARG A 3 31.21 -3.62 -21.00
N HIS A 4 32.15 -4.42 -20.50
CA HIS A 4 33.18 -3.97 -19.55
C HIS A 4 34.45 -3.45 -20.26
N TRP A 5 34.67 -3.86 -21.51
CA TRP A 5 35.85 -3.53 -22.30
C TRP A 5 35.90 -2.05 -22.72
N SER A 6 34.75 -1.41 -22.92
CA SER A 6 34.69 0.01 -23.33
C SER A 6 35.18 0.99 -22.27
N TRP A 7 35.25 0.58 -21.00
CA TRP A 7 35.79 1.41 -19.90
C TRP A 7 37.22 1.02 -19.51
N LEU A 8 37.59 -0.25 -19.68
CA LEU A 8 38.93 -0.74 -19.35
C LEU A 8 39.99 -0.25 -20.34
N ILE A 9 39.68 -0.19 -21.64
CA ILE A 9 40.62 0.27 -22.68
C ILE A 9 41.09 1.72 -22.44
N PRO A 10 40.21 2.73 -22.26
CA PRO A 10 40.66 4.10 -22.02
C PRO A 10 41.40 4.25 -20.69
N LEU A 11 41.02 3.51 -19.66
CA LEU A 11 41.71 3.55 -18.36
C LEU A 11 43.11 2.96 -18.44
N LEU A 12 43.29 1.86 -19.17
CA LEU A 12 44.61 1.28 -19.43
C LEU A 12 45.49 2.23 -20.25
N VAL A 13 44.94 2.88 -21.29
CA VAL A 13 45.68 3.89 -22.09
C VAL A 13 46.08 5.10 -21.26
N ALA A 14 45.25 5.53 -20.31
CA ALA A 14 45.57 6.64 -19.41
C ALA A 14 46.69 6.27 -18.42
N VAL A 15 46.63 5.07 -17.83
CA VAL A 15 47.67 4.60 -16.91
C VAL A 15 48.99 4.40 -17.65
N THR A 16 48.98 3.81 -18.85
CA THR A 16 50.21 3.59 -19.63
C THR A 16 50.82 4.88 -20.18
N SER A 17 50.01 5.87 -20.58
CA SER A 17 50.51 7.18 -21.00
C SER A 17 51.08 8.01 -19.85
N LEU A 18 50.47 7.92 -18.66
CA LEU A 18 50.98 8.58 -17.45
C LEU A 18 52.26 7.91 -16.92
N THR A 19 52.32 6.58 -16.91
CA THR A 19 53.53 5.86 -16.48
C THR A 19 54.69 6.05 -17.44
N THR A 20 54.44 6.06 -18.76
CA THR A 20 55.50 6.41 -19.74
C THR A 20 56.00 7.83 -19.55
N LEU A 21 55.13 8.80 -19.24
CA LEU A 21 55.53 10.18 -18.94
C LEU A 21 56.40 10.29 -17.68
N ILE A 22 56.12 9.50 -16.63
CA ILE A 22 56.85 9.53 -15.35
C ILE A 22 58.19 8.78 -15.42
N LEU A 23 58.27 7.70 -16.21
CA LEU A 23 59.46 6.83 -16.31
C LEU A 23 60.46 7.28 -17.40
N LEU A 24 60.15 8.31 -18.18
CA LEU A 24 61.04 8.83 -19.21
C LEU A 24 62.23 9.58 -18.57
N PRO A 25 63.50 9.19 -18.86
CA PRO A 25 64.67 9.82 -18.27
C PRO A 25 64.81 11.27 -18.75
N VAL A 26 65.02 12.19 -17.81
CA VAL A 26 65.08 13.65 -18.01
C VAL A 26 66.22 14.07 -18.98
N ASP A 27 67.24 13.22 -19.14
CA ASP A 27 68.40 13.48 -20.01
C ASP A 27 68.22 12.98 -21.47
N GLY A 28 67.03 12.50 -21.84
CA GLY A 28 66.72 11.99 -23.18
C GLY A 28 66.82 13.07 -24.26
N ARG A 29 67.91 13.08 -25.03
CA ARG A 29 68.09 13.97 -26.19
C ARG A 29 67.87 13.20 -27.50
N GLY A 30 66.81 13.56 -28.24
CA GLY A 30 66.52 13.00 -29.56
C GLY A 30 65.08 13.25 -30.02
N ALA A 31 64.85 13.31 -31.33
CA ALA A 31 63.51 13.59 -31.91
C ALA A 31 62.44 12.57 -31.49
N LEU A 32 62.83 11.31 -31.28
CA LEU A 32 61.92 10.24 -30.86
C LEU A 32 61.40 10.42 -29.43
N TYR A 33 62.22 10.98 -28.53
CA TYR A 33 61.81 11.31 -27.15
C TYR A 33 60.72 12.40 -27.14
N VAL A 34 60.95 13.48 -27.89
CA VAL A 34 59.99 14.59 -28.01
C VAL A 34 58.66 14.09 -28.59
N LEU A 35 58.71 13.22 -29.62
CA LEU A 35 57.51 12.62 -30.21
C LEU A 35 56.70 11.81 -29.18
N LEU A 36 57.37 10.97 -28.37
CA LEU A 36 56.69 10.17 -27.34
C LEU A 36 56.02 11.03 -26.27
N VAL A 37 56.70 12.09 -25.79
CA VAL A 37 56.12 13.02 -24.82
C VAL A 37 54.87 13.71 -25.38
N VAL A 38 54.94 14.21 -26.62
CA VAL A 38 53.80 14.85 -27.29
C VAL A 38 52.64 13.88 -27.45
N VAL A 39 52.91 12.64 -27.89
CA VAL A 39 51.87 11.60 -28.04
C VAL A 39 51.23 11.26 -26.71
N SER A 40 51.99 11.11 -25.61
CA SER A 40 51.43 10.85 -24.28
C SER A 40 50.53 11.98 -23.79
N TRP A 41 50.91 13.24 -24.00
CA TRP A 41 50.06 14.39 -23.67
C TRP A 41 48.76 14.43 -24.49
N VAL A 42 48.84 14.12 -25.79
CA VAL A 42 47.65 14.04 -26.65
C VAL A 42 46.72 12.91 -26.18
N LEU A 43 47.24 11.72 -25.89
CA LEU A 43 46.44 10.59 -25.39
C LEU A 43 45.80 10.91 -24.03
N PHE A 44 46.53 11.58 -23.14
CA PHE A 44 46.01 12.02 -21.86
C PHE A 44 44.88 13.06 -22.02
N ALA A 45 45.03 14.03 -22.93
CA ALA A 45 43.99 15.02 -23.23
C ALA A 45 42.73 14.36 -23.84
N VAL A 46 42.89 13.37 -24.73
CA VAL A 46 41.78 12.60 -25.29
C VAL A 46 41.07 11.78 -24.20
N PHE A 47 41.81 11.20 -23.26
CA PHE A 47 41.21 10.50 -22.12
C PHE A 47 40.41 11.43 -21.22
N LEU A 48 40.96 12.59 -20.85
CA LEU A 48 40.26 13.57 -20.01
C LEU A 48 38.98 14.08 -20.67
N THR A 49 39.02 14.38 -21.97
CA THR A 49 37.82 14.84 -22.71
C THR A 49 36.76 13.74 -22.78
N ALA A 50 37.15 12.49 -23.05
CA ALA A 50 36.23 11.35 -23.02
C ALA A 50 35.62 11.12 -21.61
N MET A 51 36.42 11.26 -20.56
CA MET A 51 35.95 11.16 -19.17
C MET A 51 34.93 12.26 -18.85
N VAL A 52 35.22 13.52 -19.19
CA VAL A 52 34.32 14.65 -18.98
C VAL A 52 33.01 14.45 -19.74
N ILE A 53 33.05 14.05 -21.01
CA ILE A 53 31.85 13.76 -21.82
C ILE A 53 31.01 12.66 -21.16
N THR A 54 31.66 11.59 -20.68
CA THR A 54 30.97 10.47 -20.05
C THR A 54 30.32 10.86 -18.72
N VAL A 55 31.01 11.64 -17.89
CA VAL A 55 30.47 12.17 -16.63
C VAL A 55 29.29 13.11 -16.91
N VAL A 56 29.43 14.04 -17.87
CA VAL A 56 28.36 14.97 -18.24
C VAL A 56 27.15 14.20 -18.78
N ASN A 57 27.34 13.21 -19.64
CA ASN A 57 26.27 12.37 -20.17
C ASN A 57 25.61 11.52 -19.07
N ALA A 58 26.39 10.96 -18.15
CA ALA A 58 25.87 10.22 -17.00
C ALA A 58 25.04 11.12 -16.07
N VAL A 59 25.49 12.35 -15.80
CA VAL A 59 24.74 13.33 -14.99
C VAL A 59 23.46 13.76 -15.71
N ARG A 60 23.52 14.03 -17.02
CA ARG A 60 22.34 14.38 -17.83
C ARG A 60 21.30 13.24 -17.83
N LEU A 61 21.74 11.99 -18.02
CA LEU A 61 20.87 10.82 -17.97
C LEU A 61 20.29 10.58 -16.57
N ARG A 62 21.08 10.76 -15.51
CA ARG A 62 20.60 10.65 -14.13
C ARG A 62 19.56 11.72 -13.80
N ARG A 63 19.78 12.97 -14.24
CA ARG A 63 18.83 14.07 -14.07
C ARG A 63 17.53 13.83 -14.84
N SER A 64 17.60 13.36 -16.09
CA SER A 64 16.40 13.05 -16.88
C SER A 64 15.60 11.89 -16.28
N ARG A 65 16.26 10.81 -15.83
CA ARG A 65 15.61 9.70 -15.12
C ARG A 65 14.95 10.15 -13.82
N ARG A 66 15.63 11.00 -13.02
CA ARG A 66 15.05 11.55 -11.79
C ARG A 66 13.82 12.43 -12.07
N ARG A 67 13.84 13.25 -13.13
CA ARG A 67 12.69 14.06 -13.54
C ARG A 67 11.51 13.19 -13.95
N ARG A 68 11.75 12.14 -14.76
CA ARG A 68 10.72 11.17 -15.15
C ARG A 68 10.12 10.44 -13.95
N ALA A 69 10.95 9.91 -13.04
CA ALA A 69 10.48 9.24 -11.83
C ALA A 69 9.63 10.16 -10.94
N ARG A 70 10.02 11.43 -10.78
CA ARG A 70 9.21 12.43 -10.04
C ARG A 70 7.90 12.75 -10.75
N ALA A 71 7.92 12.91 -12.07
CA ALA A 71 6.72 13.16 -12.85
C ALA A 71 5.74 11.96 -12.80
N GLU A 72 6.25 10.73 -12.83
CA GLU A 72 5.45 9.51 -12.67
C GLU A 72 4.80 9.42 -11.29
N ILE A 73 5.53 9.75 -10.22
CA ILE A 73 4.99 9.78 -8.85
C ILE A 73 3.90 10.86 -8.75
N ALA A 74 4.19 12.09 -9.22
CA ALA A 74 3.21 13.17 -9.20
C ALA A 74 1.95 12.83 -10.01
N ALA A 75 2.11 12.22 -11.20
CA ALA A 75 0.98 11.81 -12.01
C ALA A 75 0.13 10.72 -11.33
N ARG A 76 0.76 9.77 -10.61
CA ARG A 76 0.04 8.77 -9.81
C ARG A 76 -0.73 9.40 -8.65
N GLU A 77 -0.12 10.37 -7.96
CA GLU A 77 -0.78 11.10 -6.87
C GLU A 77 -1.98 11.91 -7.38
N THR A 78 -1.82 12.66 -8.48
CA THR A 78 -2.93 13.41 -9.08
C THR A 78 -4.06 12.49 -9.54
N ARG A 79 -3.74 11.35 -10.17
CA ARG A 79 -4.74 10.37 -10.56
C ARG A 79 -5.50 9.82 -9.36
N LYS A 80 -4.78 9.42 -8.30
CA LYS A 80 -5.40 8.93 -7.07
C LYS A 80 -6.30 9.98 -6.41
N GLN A 81 -5.87 11.25 -6.37
CA GLN A 81 -6.68 12.35 -5.87
C GLN A 81 -7.96 12.54 -6.67
N ALA A 82 -7.89 12.42 -8.01
CA ALA A 82 -9.07 12.51 -8.86
C ALA A 82 -10.05 11.35 -8.62
N GLU A 83 -9.54 10.11 -8.52
CA GLU A 83 -10.33 8.91 -8.20
C GLU A 83 -11.04 9.06 -6.83
N THR A 84 -10.33 9.56 -5.82
CA THR A 84 -10.92 9.85 -4.50
C THR A 84 -12.02 10.92 -4.58
N VAL A 85 -11.81 12.02 -5.33
CA VAL A 85 -12.83 13.08 -5.47
C VAL A 85 -14.07 12.57 -6.21
N GLU A 86 -13.88 11.75 -7.23
CA GLU A 86 -14.97 11.11 -7.98
C GLU A 86 -15.79 10.17 -7.09
N ALA A 87 -15.13 9.28 -6.34
CA ALA A 87 -15.80 8.35 -5.43
C ALA A 87 -16.60 9.06 -4.33
N TRP A 88 -16.08 10.17 -3.79
CA TRP A 88 -16.83 11.01 -2.83
C TRP A 88 -18.09 11.58 -3.46
N ARG A 89 -17.97 12.13 -4.68
CA ARG A 89 -19.09 12.72 -5.41
C ARG A 89 -20.16 11.69 -5.72
N GLU A 90 -19.76 10.50 -6.18
CA GLU A 90 -20.68 9.38 -6.42
C GLU A 90 -21.47 9.00 -5.17
N ALA A 91 -20.82 8.95 -4.00
CA ALA A 91 -21.51 8.66 -2.74
C ALA A 91 -22.52 9.76 -2.36
N CYS A 92 -22.18 11.04 -2.57
CA CYS A 92 -23.10 12.17 -2.37
C CYS A 92 -24.31 12.08 -3.32
N ASP A 93 -24.06 11.86 -4.60
CA ASP A 93 -25.11 11.77 -5.63
C ASP A 93 -26.04 10.58 -5.36
N LEU A 94 -25.47 9.44 -4.94
CA LEU A 94 -26.18 8.24 -4.51
C LEU A 94 -27.07 8.52 -3.29
N LEU A 95 -26.55 9.21 -2.28
CA LEU A 95 -27.33 9.59 -1.10
C LEU A 95 -28.51 10.46 -1.49
N VAL A 96 -28.28 11.48 -2.32
CA VAL A 96 -29.32 12.42 -2.77
C VAL A 96 -30.38 11.69 -3.61
N ALA A 97 -29.98 10.82 -4.53
CA ALA A 97 -30.91 10.03 -5.33
C ALA A 97 -31.80 9.14 -4.46
N LEU A 98 -31.20 8.36 -3.56
CA LEU A 98 -31.93 7.46 -2.69
C LEU A 98 -32.82 8.19 -1.67
N ALA A 99 -32.36 9.32 -1.12
CA ALA A 99 -33.14 10.13 -0.18
C ALA A 99 -34.39 10.75 -0.82
N ARG A 100 -34.36 11.00 -2.14
CA ARG A 100 -35.52 11.43 -2.95
C ARG A 100 -36.43 10.26 -3.36
N GLY A 101 -36.05 9.02 -3.07
CA GLY A 101 -36.80 7.84 -3.47
C GLY A 101 -36.60 7.42 -4.92
N THR A 102 -35.52 7.87 -5.55
CA THR A 102 -35.13 7.34 -6.87
C THR A 102 -34.84 5.85 -6.75
N LEU A 103 -35.50 5.04 -7.56
CA LEU A 103 -35.22 3.61 -7.66
C LEU A 103 -33.87 3.41 -8.35
N LEU A 104 -32.98 2.64 -7.72
CA LEU A 104 -31.73 2.25 -8.35
C LEU A 104 -31.95 1.10 -9.33
N PRO A 105 -31.30 1.12 -10.50
CA PRO A 105 -31.29 -0.04 -11.38
C PRO A 105 -30.53 -1.18 -10.71
N ALA A 106 -31.07 -2.39 -10.77
CA ALA A 106 -30.38 -3.58 -10.31
C ALA A 106 -29.16 -3.85 -11.21
N LEU A 107 -28.01 -4.08 -10.60
CA LEU A 107 -26.77 -4.44 -11.27
C LEU A 107 -26.74 -5.94 -11.53
N THR A 108 -26.40 -6.34 -12.75
CA THR A 108 -26.05 -7.73 -13.05
C THR A 108 -24.64 -8.02 -12.55
N VAL A 109 -24.51 -8.90 -11.56
CA VAL A 109 -23.23 -9.32 -11.00
C VAL A 109 -22.91 -10.77 -11.36
N TRP A 110 -21.64 -11.04 -11.62
CA TRP A 110 -21.13 -12.38 -11.93
C TRP A 110 -20.24 -12.93 -10.82
N GLY A 111 -20.38 -14.22 -10.55
CA GLY A 111 -19.63 -14.95 -9.52
C GLY A 111 -20.53 -15.52 -8.42
N PRO A 112 -21.20 -14.67 -7.61
CA PRO A 112 -22.09 -15.16 -6.57
C PRO A 112 -23.48 -15.49 -7.12
N VAL A 113 -24.14 -16.48 -6.52
CA VAL A 113 -25.55 -16.79 -6.77
C VAL A 113 -26.39 -16.00 -5.76
N LEU A 114 -27.24 -15.10 -6.25
CA LEU A 114 -28.14 -14.29 -5.41
C LEU A 114 -29.37 -15.10 -4.99
N ASN A 115 -29.92 -14.79 -3.82
CA ASN A 115 -31.17 -15.40 -3.37
C ASN A 115 -32.37 -14.91 -4.22
N PRO A 116 -33.48 -15.66 -4.29
CA PRO A 116 -34.70 -15.18 -4.94
C PRO A 116 -35.15 -13.82 -4.36
N GLY A 117 -35.28 -12.81 -5.23
CA GLY A 117 -35.65 -11.45 -4.83
C GLY A 117 -34.48 -10.57 -4.34
N GLU A 118 -33.27 -11.12 -4.23
CA GLU A 118 -32.07 -10.36 -3.92
C GLU A 118 -31.53 -9.67 -5.18
N GLN A 119 -31.27 -8.37 -5.07
CA GLN A 119 -30.80 -7.50 -6.15
C GLN A 119 -29.54 -6.78 -5.70
N ALA A 120 -28.53 -6.76 -6.55
CA ALA A 120 -27.29 -6.02 -6.31
C ALA A 120 -27.44 -4.57 -6.79
N PHE A 121 -26.84 -3.63 -6.05
CA PHE A 121 -26.87 -2.19 -6.38
C PHE A 121 -25.49 -1.56 -6.50
N LEU A 122 -24.47 -2.20 -5.93
CA LEU A 122 -23.09 -1.74 -5.98
C LEU A 122 -22.15 -2.94 -6.08
N ASP A 123 -21.13 -2.82 -6.89
CA ASP A 123 -19.99 -3.72 -6.98
C ASP A 123 -18.72 -2.87 -6.93
N THR A 124 -17.99 -2.97 -5.82
CA THR A 124 -16.83 -2.11 -5.57
C THR A 124 -15.72 -2.89 -4.86
N VAL A 125 -14.55 -2.28 -4.79
CA VAL A 125 -13.39 -2.84 -4.10
C VAL A 125 -13.04 -1.96 -2.91
N VAL A 126 -12.95 -2.57 -1.74
CA VAL A 126 -12.61 -1.91 -0.47
C VAL A 126 -11.60 -2.74 0.30
N TYR A 127 -10.98 -2.16 1.32
CA TYR A 127 -10.12 -2.88 2.24
C TYR A 127 -10.94 -3.31 3.45
N GLY A 128 -11.12 -4.62 3.66
CA GLY A 128 -11.77 -5.12 4.86
C GLY A 128 -10.77 -5.45 5.97
N SER A 129 -11.15 -5.19 7.21
CA SER A 129 -10.44 -5.62 8.41
C SER A 129 -11.42 -6.13 9.47
N ARG A 130 -10.97 -7.06 10.31
CA ARG A 130 -11.77 -7.66 11.38
C ARG A 130 -11.30 -7.19 12.74
N TYR A 131 -12.24 -6.97 13.66
CA TYR A 131 -11.91 -6.65 15.04
C TYR A 131 -11.83 -7.91 15.88
N TYR A 132 -10.63 -8.21 16.39
CA TYR A 132 -10.41 -9.31 17.32
C TYR A 132 -10.03 -8.78 18.70
N GLY A 133 -10.68 -9.32 19.74
CA GLY A 133 -10.18 -9.27 21.11
C GLY A 133 -9.67 -10.66 21.47
N GLY A 134 -8.47 -10.77 22.05
CA GLY A 134 -7.93 -12.07 22.44
C GLY A 134 -8.66 -12.65 23.66
N ASP A 135 -8.96 -13.94 23.62
CA ASP A 135 -9.33 -14.72 24.81
C ASP A 135 -8.06 -14.95 25.61
N GLY A 136 -7.91 -14.29 26.75
CA GLY A 136 -6.70 -14.33 27.60
C GLY A 136 -6.43 -15.67 28.28
N ALA A 137 -6.57 -16.80 27.58
CA ALA A 137 -6.33 -18.13 28.10
C ALA A 137 -4.82 -18.37 28.24
N TYR A 138 -4.34 -18.11 29.46
CA TYR A 138 -3.00 -18.41 29.90
C TYR A 138 -2.83 -19.93 30.03
N VAL A 139 -2.06 -20.56 29.13
CA VAL A 139 -1.59 -21.95 29.32
C VAL A 139 -0.24 -21.90 30.02
N HIS A 140 -0.25 -22.15 31.33
CA HIS A 140 0.98 -22.41 32.10
C HIS A 140 1.58 -23.73 31.62
N VAL A 141 2.76 -23.68 30.99
CA VAL A 141 3.59 -24.88 30.89
C VAL A 141 4.77 -24.68 31.84
N ASN A 142 4.68 -25.31 33.01
CA ASN A 142 5.81 -25.41 33.92
C ASN A 142 6.80 -26.41 33.32
N SER A 143 8.00 -25.93 32.98
CA SER A 143 9.13 -26.81 32.67
C SER A 143 10.09 -26.79 33.85
N VAL A 144 10.32 -27.96 34.44
CA VAL A 144 11.34 -28.16 35.47
C VAL A 144 12.62 -28.61 34.76
N PHE A 145 13.71 -27.87 34.92
CA PHE A 145 15.03 -28.24 34.39
C PHE A 145 15.92 -28.70 35.55
N VAL A 146 16.48 -29.90 35.44
CA VAL A 146 17.43 -30.48 36.41
C VAL A 146 18.74 -30.79 35.69
N GLY A 147 19.85 -30.15 36.09
CA GLY A 147 21.17 -30.38 35.49
C GLY A 147 22.29 -29.47 36.05
N PRO A 148 23.54 -29.57 35.57
CA PRO A 148 24.66 -28.75 36.06
C PRO A 148 24.50 -27.25 35.76
N ALA A 149 24.95 -26.40 36.68
CA ALA A 149 24.69 -24.95 36.70
C ALA A 149 24.90 -24.17 35.38
N PRO A 150 25.96 -24.43 34.57
CA PRO A 150 26.16 -23.70 33.31
C PRO A 150 25.08 -23.98 32.27
N PHE A 151 24.57 -25.22 32.22
CA PHE A 151 23.54 -25.65 31.28
C PHE A 151 22.16 -25.08 31.67
N MET A 152 21.90 -24.94 32.98
CA MET A 152 20.69 -24.30 33.50
C MET A 152 20.65 -22.79 33.18
N VAL A 153 21.78 -22.08 33.29
CA VAL A 153 21.85 -20.65 32.95
C VAL A 153 21.64 -20.41 31.46
N PHE A 154 22.25 -21.23 30.60
CA PHE A 154 22.06 -21.13 29.15
C PHE A 154 20.63 -21.49 28.73
N GLY A 155 20.05 -22.54 29.34
CA GLY A 155 18.64 -22.93 29.16
C GLY A 155 17.66 -21.86 29.61
N MET A 156 17.90 -21.22 30.76
CA MET A 156 17.08 -20.11 31.29
C MET A 156 17.17 -18.84 30.42
N ALA A 157 18.34 -18.51 29.87
CA ALA A 157 18.48 -17.35 28.98
C ALA A 157 17.74 -17.56 27.64
N ALA A 158 17.86 -18.75 27.05
CA ALA A 158 17.17 -19.10 25.82
C ALA A 158 15.64 -19.18 26.00
N THR A 159 15.17 -19.75 27.11
CA THR A 159 13.72 -19.72 27.45
C THR A 159 13.24 -18.34 27.86
N ALA A 160 14.03 -17.49 28.51
CA ALA A 160 13.65 -16.11 28.84
C ALA A 160 13.49 -15.25 27.58
N MET A 161 14.41 -15.38 26.61
CA MET A 161 14.28 -14.70 25.32
C MET A 161 13.10 -15.23 24.50
N GLY A 162 12.90 -16.56 24.43
CA GLY A 162 11.73 -17.17 23.78
C GLY A 162 10.41 -16.81 24.46
N ASN A 163 10.37 -16.78 25.80
CA ASN A 163 9.20 -16.40 26.59
C ASN A 163 8.93 -14.91 26.56
N SER A 164 9.92 -14.05 26.32
CA SER A 164 9.73 -12.60 26.15
C SER A 164 9.23 -12.26 24.73
N ALA A 165 9.75 -12.93 23.71
CA ALA A 165 9.24 -12.82 22.33
C ALA A 165 7.81 -13.37 22.23
N ARG A 166 7.53 -14.51 22.89
CA ARG A 166 6.17 -15.06 22.99
C ARG A 166 5.26 -14.27 23.92
N ARG A 167 5.77 -13.65 25.01
CA ARG A 167 5.01 -12.69 25.82
C ARG A 167 4.69 -11.42 25.04
N ASN A 168 5.58 -10.91 24.20
CA ASN A 168 5.31 -9.75 23.34
C ASN A 168 4.37 -10.11 22.18
N ALA A 169 4.47 -11.31 21.60
CA ALA A 169 3.51 -11.80 20.63
C ALA A 169 2.12 -12.03 21.27
N ALA A 170 2.07 -12.65 22.46
CA ALA A 170 0.84 -12.87 23.21
C ALA A 170 0.24 -11.55 23.75
N ALA A 171 1.05 -10.59 24.20
CA ALA A 171 0.59 -9.26 24.59
C ALA A 171 0.12 -8.44 23.38
N ALA A 172 0.78 -8.57 22.22
CA ALA A 172 0.29 -8.02 20.96
C ALA A 172 -0.99 -8.72 20.46
N ASP A 173 -1.24 -9.95 20.91
CA ASP A 173 -2.48 -10.71 20.71
C ASP A 173 -3.62 -10.34 21.66
N VAL A 174 -3.32 -9.67 22.77
CA VAL A 174 -4.31 -9.22 23.76
C VAL A 174 -4.83 -7.80 23.48
N VAL A 175 -4.11 -6.98 22.70
CA VAL A 175 -4.58 -5.62 22.36
C VAL A 175 -5.68 -5.71 21.29
N ARG A 176 -6.90 -5.32 21.66
CA ARG A 176 -8.03 -5.21 20.74
C ARG A 176 -7.64 -4.32 19.56
N ARG A 177 -7.53 -4.88 18.36
CA ARG A 177 -7.10 -4.15 17.16
C ARG A 177 -7.78 -4.68 15.91
N TRP A 178 -7.94 -3.79 14.94
CA TRP A 178 -8.28 -4.15 13.57
C TRP A 178 -7.12 -4.97 12.97
N ARG A 179 -7.40 -6.16 12.48
CA ARG A 179 -6.42 -7.07 11.85
C ARG A 179 -6.83 -7.42 10.43
N ASP A 180 -5.87 -7.96 9.71
CA ASP A 180 -6.05 -8.53 8.36
C ASP A 180 -6.62 -7.55 7.34
N PRO A 181 -6.02 -6.34 7.16
CA PRO A 181 -6.42 -5.46 6.08
C PRO A 181 -6.18 -6.15 4.74
N ARG A 182 -7.27 -6.50 4.05
CA ARG A 182 -7.23 -7.19 2.75
C ARG A 182 -8.12 -6.44 1.78
N GLN A 183 -7.69 -6.38 0.53
CA GLN A 183 -8.55 -5.88 -0.53
C GLN A 183 -9.63 -6.92 -0.83
N LEU A 184 -10.89 -6.50 -0.80
CA LEU A 184 -12.09 -7.33 -0.94
C LEU A 184 -12.99 -6.73 -2.01
N ARG A 185 -13.53 -7.57 -2.88
CA ARG A 185 -14.66 -7.19 -3.73
C ARG A 185 -15.93 -7.28 -2.88
N ILE A 186 -16.66 -6.18 -2.77
CA ILE A 186 -17.92 -6.08 -2.05
C ILE A 186 -19.04 -5.81 -3.04
N ILE A 187 -20.08 -6.64 -2.96
CA ILE A 187 -21.33 -6.41 -3.66
C ILE A 187 -22.41 -6.09 -2.64
N VAL A 188 -23.01 -4.91 -2.70
CA VAL A 188 -24.10 -4.52 -1.79
C VAL A 188 -25.45 -4.84 -2.43
N THR A 189 -26.33 -5.49 -1.67
CA THR A 189 -27.66 -5.93 -2.09
C THR A 189 -28.75 -5.33 -1.20
N ASN A 190 -30.03 -5.57 -1.52
CA ASN A 190 -31.14 -5.25 -0.61
C ASN A 190 -31.17 -6.14 0.65
N TYR A 191 -30.48 -7.28 0.66
CA TYR A 191 -30.48 -8.21 1.81
C TYR A 191 -29.27 -8.02 2.73
N GLY A 192 -28.18 -7.44 2.22
CA GLY A 192 -26.91 -7.40 2.91
C GLY A 192 -25.79 -7.01 1.97
N PHE A 193 -24.62 -7.60 2.19
CA PHE A 193 -23.52 -7.52 1.24
C PHE A 193 -22.76 -8.84 1.14
N LEU A 194 -22.23 -9.09 -0.05
CA LEU A 194 -21.39 -10.23 -0.38
C LEU A 194 -19.95 -9.77 -0.45
N CYS A 195 -19.06 -10.55 0.13
CA CYS A 195 -17.64 -10.29 0.17
C CYS A 195 -16.89 -11.45 -0.46
N PHE A 196 -16.06 -11.18 -1.47
CA PHE A 196 -15.14 -12.17 -2.00
C PHE A 196 -13.79 -12.06 -1.28
N ALA A 197 -13.48 -13.08 -0.47
CA ALA A 197 -12.24 -13.19 0.30
C ALA A 197 -11.74 -14.63 0.25
N GLU A 198 -10.42 -14.85 0.17
CA GLU A 198 -9.82 -16.19 0.20
C GLU A 198 -10.48 -17.19 -0.77
N ASP A 199 -10.68 -16.74 -2.02
CA ASP A 199 -11.32 -17.52 -3.08
C ASP A 199 -12.74 -18.01 -2.77
N ARG A 200 -13.41 -17.38 -1.80
CA ARG A 200 -14.76 -17.74 -1.33
C ARG A 200 -15.65 -16.53 -1.18
N TRP A 201 -16.95 -16.74 -1.38
CA TRP A 201 -17.98 -15.74 -1.11
C TRP A 201 -18.46 -15.86 0.33
N HIS A 202 -18.52 -14.73 1.02
CA HIS A 202 -19.07 -14.59 2.35
C HIS A 202 -20.23 -13.61 2.32
N SER A 203 -21.40 -14.03 2.80
CA SER A 203 -22.60 -13.21 2.84
C SER A 203 -22.83 -12.64 4.24
N PHE A 204 -23.05 -11.33 4.34
CA PHE A 204 -23.38 -10.63 5.58
C PHE A 204 -24.77 -10.02 5.43
N ALA A 205 -25.76 -10.65 6.05
CA ALA A 205 -27.14 -10.18 5.99
C ALA A 205 -27.35 -8.99 6.92
N PHE A 206 -28.07 -7.96 6.44
CA PHE A 206 -28.38 -6.77 7.24
C PHE A 206 -29.21 -7.09 8.49
N ARG A 207 -30.04 -8.15 8.44
CA ARG A 207 -30.80 -8.62 9.62
C ARG A 207 -29.93 -9.06 10.80
N LEU A 208 -28.65 -9.37 10.56
CA LEU A 208 -27.69 -9.78 11.59
C LEU A 208 -26.86 -8.59 12.10
N VAL A 209 -27.02 -7.40 11.52
CA VAL A 209 -26.29 -6.20 11.94
C VAL A 209 -26.88 -5.72 13.27
N SER A 210 -26.06 -5.76 14.32
CA SER A 210 -26.39 -5.25 15.66
C SER A 210 -25.96 -3.79 15.86
N GLY A 211 -25.05 -3.29 15.03
CA GLY A 211 -24.55 -1.93 15.09
C GLY A 211 -23.92 -1.51 13.76
N PHE A 212 -24.13 -0.24 13.42
CA PHE A 212 -23.75 0.35 12.16
C PHE A 212 -23.11 1.71 12.41
N TYR A 213 -21.84 1.85 12.04
CA TYR A 213 -21.05 3.04 12.29
C TYR A 213 -20.41 3.50 10.97
N PRO A 214 -21.13 4.25 10.14
CA PRO A 214 -20.55 4.87 8.95
C PRO A 214 -19.65 6.02 9.38
N GLU A 215 -18.47 6.12 8.78
CA GLU A 215 -17.51 7.21 9.00
C GLU A 215 -17.00 7.70 7.65
N PRO A 216 -17.85 8.37 6.84
CA PRO A 216 -17.49 8.73 5.47
C PRO A 216 -16.23 9.61 5.39
N LEU A 217 -16.04 10.53 6.34
CA LEU A 217 -14.83 11.36 6.42
C LEU A 217 -13.53 10.56 6.62
N ASN A 218 -13.62 9.40 7.28
CA ASN A 218 -12.50 8.47 7.46
C ASN A 218 -12.42 7.43 6.33
N TRP A 219 -13.28 7.54 5.31
CA TRP A 219 -13.39 6.58 4.22
C TRP A 219 -13.66 5.17 4.74
N SER A 220 -14.50 5.05 5.76
CA SER A 220 -14.75 3.76 6.40
C SER A 220 -16.19 3.55 6.86
N VAL A 221 -16.58 2.29 7.00
CA VAL A 221 -17.84 1.88 7.62
C VAL A 221 -17.61 0.62 8.45
N VAL A 222 -18.15 0.61 9.67
CA VAL A 222 -18.04 -0.52 10.59
C VAL A 222 -19.41 -1.15 10.82
N PHE A 223 -19.48 -2.47 10.68
CA PHE A 223 -20.62 -3.29 11.01
C PHE A 223 -20.26 -4.18 12.20
N THR A 224 -21.08 -4.13 13.24
CA THR A 224 -21.10 -5.15 14.30
C THR A 224 -22.28 -6.06 14.06
N PHE A 225 -22.12 -7.34 14.42
CA PHE A 225 -23.11 -8.37 14.14
C PHE A 225 -23.58 -9.03 15.43
N SER A 226 -24.75 -9.65 15.38
CA SER A 226 -25.16 -10.65 16.37
C SER A 226 -24.36 -11.94 16.22
N ASP A 227 -24.54 -12.88 17.14
CA ASP A 227 -24.10 -14.28 16.98
C ASP A 227 -22.58 -14.51 16.97
N GLY A 228 -21.83 -13.64 17.66
CA GLY A 228 -20.38 -13.82 17.84
C GLY A 228 -19.55 -13.59 16.58
N ILE A 229 -20.15 -13.08 15.50
CA ILE A 229 -19.44 -12.73 14.27
C ILE A 229 -18.54 -11.50 14.54
N PRO A 230 -17.22 -11.59 14.29
CA PRO A 230 -16.32 -10.47 14.54
C PRO A 230 -16.71 -9.23 13.73
N PRO A 231 -16.68 -8.02 14.32
CA PRO A 231 -16.98 -6.78 13.61
C PRO A 231 -16.16 -6.64 12.33
N LEU A 232 -16.80 -6.12 11.29
CA LEU A 232 -16.19 -5.88 9.99
C LEU A 232 -16.08 -4.38 9.76
N ARG A 233 -14.86 -3.92 9.51
CA ARG A 233 -14.61 -2.58 9.00
C ARG A 233 -14.27 -2.68 7.52
N LEU A 234 -14.90 -1.83 6.72
CA LEU A 234 -14.59 -1.65 5.31
C LEU A 234 -14.02 -0.25 5.13
N ASP A 235 -12.87 -0.14 4.49
CA ASP A 235 -12.09 1.07 4.28
C ASP A 235 -11.83 1.33 2.79
N GLY A 236 -11.63 2.60 2.42
CA GLY A 236 -11.21 3.01 1.08
C GLY A 236 -12.30 3.74 0.29
N GLU A 237 -12.01 4.01 -0.97
CA GLU A 237 -12.79 4.92 -1.83
C GLU A 237 -14.25 4.47 -2.00
N GLY A 238 -14.53 3.17 -2.01
CA GLY A 238 -15.89 2.65 -2.09
C GLY A 238 -16.68 2.68 -0.77
N ALA A 239 -16.04 2.91 0.38
CA ALA A 239 -16.70 2.78 1.68
C ALA A 239 -17.85 3.78 1.91
N PRO A 240 -17.77 5.07 1.49
CA PRO A 240 -18.90 5.98 1.58
C PRO A 240 -20.14 5.50 0.81
N ALA A 241 -19.96 4.96 -0.41
CA ALA A 241 -21.07 4.41 -1.20
C ALA A 241 -21.67 3.16 -0.54
N VAL A 242 -20.83 2.28 0.02
CA VAL A 242 -21.28 1.12 0.81
C VAL A 242 -22.09 1.56 2.03
N ALA A 243 -21.63 2.60 2.75
CA ALA A 243 -22.32 3.17 3.90
C ALA A 243 -23.72 3.68 3.53
N VAL A 244 -23.82 4.46 2.44
CA VAL A 244 -25.10 5.02 1.95
C VAL A 244 -26.08 3.90 1.58
N LEU A 245 -25.66 2.93 0.77
CA LEU A 245 -26.53 1.82 0.37
C LEU A 245 -26.95 0.94 1.55
N SER A 246 -26.03 0.67 2.48
CA SER A 246 -26.34 -0.12 3.66
C SER A 246 -27.35 0.60 4.56
N ALA A 247 -27.19 1.92 4.75
CA ALA A 247 -28.14 2.73 5.51
C ALA A 247 -29.53 2.73 4.85
N TRP A 248 -29.58 2.87 3.52
CA TRP A 248 -30.83 2.79 2.77
C TRP A 248 -31.50 1.40 2.88
N ALA A 249 -30.73 0.33 2.74
CA ALA A 249 -31.26 -1.02 2.81
C ALA A 249 -31.76 -1.39 4.21
N MET A 250 -31.11 -0.89 5.27
CA MET A 250 -31.49 -1.17 6.66
C MET A 250 -32.64 -0.30 7.17
N GLY A 251 -32.67 0.99 6.83
CA GLY A 251 -33.60 1.95 7.43
C GLY A 251 -34.30 2.88 6.45
N GLY A 252 -34.19 2.59 5.15
CA GLY A 252 -34.86 3.32 4.08
C GLY A 252 -34.41 4.77 3.98
N GLN A 253 -35.32 5.60 3.45
CA GLN A 253 -35.05 7.03 3.24
C GLN A 253 -34.88 7.81 4.55
N ALA A 254 -35.53 7.37 5.63
CA ALA A 254 -35.44 8.04 6.93
C ALA A 254 -33.99 8.05 7.43
N TRP A 255 -33.30 6.90 7.35
CA TRP A 255 -31.90 6.83 7.75
C TRP A 255 -30.99 7.70 6.90
N LEU A 256 -31.23 7.79 5.58
CA LEU A 256 -30.45 8.69 4.73
C LEU A 256 -30.62 10.17 5.12
N ARG A 257 -31.83 10.57 5.52
CA ARG A 257 -32.16 11.96 5.90
C ARG A 257 -31.77 12.32 7.32
N ASP A 258 -31.78 11.36 8.24
CA ASP A 258 -31.71 11.64 9.68
C ASP A 258 -30.46 11.07 10.36
N HIS A 259 -29.77 10.06 9.77
CA HIS A 259 -28.59 9.45 10.40
C HIS A 259 -27.43 10.46 10.52
N PRO A 260 -26.94 10.79 11.73
CA PRO A 260 -26.02 11.91 11.94
C PRO A 260 -24.66 11.70 11.25
N ALA A 261 -24.15 10.47 11.22
CA ALA A 261 -22.86 10.19 10.61
C ALA A 261 -22.86 10.25 9.07
N LEU A 262 -24.03 10.34 8.41
CA LEU A 262 -24.14 10.59 6.97
C LEU A 262 -24.24 12.08 6.62
N GLU A 263 -24.33 12.97 7.62
CA GLU A 263 -24.39 14.43 7.42
C GLU A 263 -23.29 14.96 6.49
N PRO A 264 -22.01 14.52 6.56
CA PRO A 264 -20.96 15.03 5.69
C PRO A 264 -21.19 14.78 4.19
N LEU A 265 -22.01 13.78 3.83
CA LEU A 265 -22.34 13.44 2.44
C LEU A 265 -23.59 14.17 1.94
N ARG A 266 -24.30 14.88 2.81
CA ARG A 266 -25.50 15.63 2.42
C ARG A 266 -25.09 16.91 1.71
N PRO A 267 -25.85 17.34 0.68
CA PRO A 267 -25.63 18.65 0.11
C PRO A 267 -25.88 19.71 1.20
N VAL A 268 -24.99 20.69 1.29
CA VAL A 268 -25.17 21.84 2.18
C VAL A 268 -26.51 22.48 1.85
N ARG A 269 -27.45 22.45 2.81
CA ARG A 269 -28.70 23.19 2.68
C ARG A 269 -28.36 24.67 2.68
N HIS A 270 -28.29 25.28 1.50
CA HIS A 270 -28.43 26.74 1.42
C HIS A 270 -29.86 27.06 1.85
N SER A 271 -30.02 27.49 3.10
CA SER A 271 -31.24 28.13 3.56
C SER A 271 -31.45 29.39 2.72
N ALA A 272 -32.30 29.28 1.70
CA ALA A 272 -32.92 30.44 1.08
C ALA A 272 -33.75 31.12 2.17
N HIS A 273 -33.25 32.27 2.62
CA HIS A 273 -34.03 33.25 3.37
C HIS A 273 -34.96 34.00 2.42
#